data_AF-A0A7C4MDG8-F1
#
_entry.id   AF-A0A7C4MDG8-F1
#
_cell.length_a   1.000
_cell.length_b   1.000
_cell.length_c   1.000
_cell.angle_alpha   90.00
_cell.angle_beta   90.00
_cell.angle_gamma   90.00
#
_symmetry.space_group_name_H-M   'P 1'
#
loop_
_entity.id
_entity.type
_entity.pdbx_description
1 polymer ?
#
loop_
_entity_poly.entity_id
_entity_poly.type
_entity_poly.pdbx_seq_one_letter_code
_entity_poly.pdbx_strand_id
1 'polypeptide(L)'
;MQEHERLVNEIKNIVSKYYENNFFSGHDYSHSLRVYNLCKILSEDEEVDMLILEAAALLHDLGREWERRNPSIDHAEKSVELAQQI
;
A
#
# COMPACT_ATOMS: atom_id res chain seq x y z
N MET A 1 -9.67 12.41 -13.82
CA MET A 1 -8.71 13.13 -12.94
C MET A 1 -9.25 13.34 -11.53
N GLN A 2 -10.37 14.07 -11.32
CA GLN A 2 -10.92 14.26 -9.96
C GLN A 2 -11.25 12.95 -9.22
N GLU A 3 -11.83 11.97 -9.91
CA GLU A 3 -12.20 10.69 -9.30
C GLU A 3 -10.98 9.82 -8.95
N HIS A 4 -9.99 9.76 -9.84
CA HIS A 4 -8.71 9.09 -9.61
C HIS A 4 -8.03 9.62 -8.34
N GLU A 5 -7.85 10.94 -8.28
CA GLU A 5 -7.20 11.58 -7.15
C GLU A 5 -7.99 11.38 -5.85
N ARG A 6 -9.33 11.41 -5.92
CA ARG A 6 -10.21 11.10 -4.79
C ARG A 6 -9.97 9.69 -4.25
N LEU A 7 -9.98 8.68 -5.12
CA LEU A 7 -9.76 7.27 -4.74
C LEU A 7 -8.38 7.05 -4.13
N VAL A 8 -7.34 7.60 -4.75
CA VAL A 8 -5.97 7.45 -4.25
C VAL A 8 -5.79 8.13 -2.89
N ASN A 9 -6.41 9.29 -2.69
CA ASN A 9 -6.40 9.97 -1.39
C ASN A 9 -7.20 9.22 -0.33
N GLU A 10 -8.30 8.58 -0.71
CA GLU A 10 -9.07 7.70 0.18
C GLU A 10 -8.23 6.49 0.63
N ILE A 11 -7.54 5.82 -0.30
CA ILE A 11 -6.62 4.71 0.01
C ILE A 11 -5.50 5.20 0.93
N LYS A 12 -4.84 6.33 0.63
CA LYS A 12 -3.81 6.92 1.49
C LYS A 12 -4.29 7.15 2.92
N ASN A 13 -5.51 7.67 3.08
CA ASN A 13 -6.10 7.91 4.40
C ASN A 13 -6.36 6.61 5.15
N ILE A 14 -6.87 5.58 4.47
CA ILE A 14 -7.11 4.26 5.07
C ILE A 14 -5.78 3.63 5.50
N VAL A 15 -4.79 3.62 4.61
CA VAL A 15 -3.46 3.04 4.87
C VAL A 15 -2.73 3.80 6.00
N SER A 16 -2.81 5.13 6.03
CA SER A 16 -2.25 5.93 7.13
C SER A 16 -2.84 5.52 8.49
N LYS A 17 -4.17 5.44 8.59
CA LYS A 17 -4.87 5.01 9.82
C LYS A 17 -4.56 3.56 10.19
N TYR A 18 -4.40 2.70 9.19
CA TYR A 18 -4.01 1.32 9.39
C TYR A 18 -2.65 1.22 10.11
N TYR A 19 -1.66 2.00 9.65
CA TYR A 19 -0.32 2.00 10.24
C TYR A 19 -0.22 2.69 11.61
N GLU A 20 -1.14 3.58 11.97
CA GLU A 20 -1.23 4.13 13.35
C GLU A 20 -1.39 3.02 14.40
N ASN A 21 -2.03 1.90 14.03
CA ASN A 21 -2.32 0.78 14.93
C ASN A 21 -1.41 -0.44 14.72
N ASN A 22 -0.60 -0.44 13.65
CA ASN A 22 0.19 -1.59 13.20
C ASN A 22 1.63 -1.18 12.85
N PHE A 23 2.25 -0.38 13.72
CA PHE A 23 3.59 0.16 13.49
C PHE A 23 4.67 -0.92 13.59
N PHE A 24 5.49 -1.03 12.54
CA PHE A 24 6.69 -1.86 12.51
C PHE A 24 7.87 -1.07 11.91
N SER A 25 9.03 -1.10 12.58
CA SER A 25 10.16 -0.26 12.19
C SER A 25 10.63 -0.61 10.77
N GLY A 26 10.47 0.33 9.84
CA GLY A 26 10.91 0.21 8.45
C GLY A 26 9.78 -0.09 7.45
N HIS A 27 8.63 -0.59 7.91
CA HIS A 27 7.46 -0.90 7.07
C HIS A 27 6.22 -0.16 7.58
N ASP A 28 6.34 1.16 7.74
CA ASP A 28 5.24 2.03 8.13
C ASP A 28 4.67 2.79 6.91
N TYR A 29 3.75 3.71 7.16
CA TYR A 29 3.16 4.52 6.09
C TYR A 29 4.21 5.31 5.29
N SER A 30 5.31 5.73 5.91
CA SER A 30 6.39 6.43 5.22
C SER A 30 7.07 5.55 4.19
N HIS A 31 7.25 4.26 4.49
CA HIS A 31 7.75 3.26 3.54
C HIS A 31 6.81 3.09 2.36
N SER A 32 5.52 2.90 2.63
CA SER A 32 4.50 2.77 1.58
C SER A 32 4.47 4.00 0.66
N LEU A 33 4.61 5.21 1.20
CA LEU A 33 4.70 6.45 0.41
C LEU A 33 5.96 6.55 -0.45
N ARG A 34 7.12 6.10 0.05
CA ARG A 34 8.35 6.06 -0.76
C ARG A 34 8.20 5.10 -1.94
N VAL A 35 7.63 3.91 -1.70
CA VAL A 35 7.35 2.92 -2.76
C VAL A 35 6.36 3.49 -3.78
N TYR A 36 5.24 4.06 -3.32
CA TYR A 36 4.26 4.74 -4.19
C TYR A 36 4.92 5.82 -5.08
N ASN A 37 5.74 6.70 -4.50
CA ASN A 37 6.41 7.74 -5.29
C ASN A 37 7.42 7.16 -6.28
N LEU A 38 8.15 6.11 -5.89
CA LEU A 38 9.08 5.43 -6.78
C LEU A 38 8.35 4.77 -7.95
N CYS A 39 7.25 4.07 -7.70
CA CYS A 39 6.42 3.47 -8.75
C CYS A 39 5.94 4.52 -9.75
N LYS A 40 5.53 5.71 -9.29
CA LYS A 40 5.12 6.80 -10.18
C LYS A 40 6.24 7.29 -11.10
N ILE A 41 7.45 7.43 -10.57
CA ILE A 41 8.63 7.82 -11.36
C ILE A 41 8.95 6.75 -12.40
N LEU A 42 8.91 5.47 -12.00
CA LEU A 42 9.20 4.36 -12.90
C LEU A 42 8.14 4.19 -13.99
N SER A 43 6.90 4.65 -13.76
CA SER A 43 5.82 4.55 -14.74
C SER A 43 5.80 5.67 -15.80
N GLU A 44 6.67 6.68 -15.71
CA GLU A 44 6.63 7.85 -16.62
C GLU A 44 6.73 7.47 -18.10
N ASP A 45 7.48 6.42 -18.42
CA ASP A 45 7.71 5.93 -19.79
C ASP A 45 7.00 4.59 -20.09
N GLU A 46 6.09 4.14 -19.21
CA GLU A 46 5.42 2.84 -19.31
C GLU A 46 3.91 3.00 -19.53
N GLU A 47 3.31 2.16 -20.38
CA GLU A 47 1.84 2.12 -20.55
C GLU A 47 1.21 1.31 -19.40
N VAL A 48 0.86 1.98 -18.32
CA VAL A 48 0.30 1.36 -17.11
C VAL A 48 -1.01 1.99 -16.66
N ASP A 49 -1.88 1.19 -16.05
CA ASP A 49 -3.03 1.72 -15.31
C ASP A 49 -2.53 2.36 -14.01
N MET A 50 -2.49 3.68 -14.00
CA MET A 50 -1.99 4.45 -12.86
C MET A 50 -2.79 4.22 -11.58
N LEU A 51 -4.10 3.95 -11.66
CA LEU A 51 -4.91 3.72 -10.47
C LEU A 51 -4.54 2.39 -9.83
N ILE A 52 -4.38 1.34 -10.64
CA ILE A 52 -3.95 0.02 -10.18
C ILE A 52 -2.53 0.09 -9.59
N LEU A 53 -1.60 0.76 -10.28
CA LEU A 53 -0.22 0.90 -9.82
C LEU A 53 -0.15 1.61 -8.46
N GLU A 54 -0.83 2.75 -8.34
CA GLU A 54 -0.83 3.56 -7.12
C GLU A 54 -1.51 2.83 -5.96
N ALA A 55 -2.64 2.15 -6.20
CA ALA A 55 -3.33 1.34 -5.19
C ALA A 55 -2.45 0.15 -4.74
N ALA A 56 -1.87 -0.59 -5.68
CA ALA A 56 -0.99 -1.72 -5.37
C ALA A 56 0.22 -1.28 -4.52
N ALA A 57 0.88 -0.17 -4.89
CA ALA A 57 2.02 0.34 -4.14
C ALA A 57 1.66 0.74 -2.70
N LEU A 58 0.48 1.33 -2.49
CA LEU A 58 -0.01 1.72 -1.17
C LEU A 58 -0.45 0.53 -0.30
N LEU A 59 -0.93 -0.57 -0.92
CA LEU A 59 -1.54 -1.70 -0.23
C LEU A 59 -0.62 -2.93 -0.08
N HIS A 60 0.52 -2.98 -0.78
CA HIS A 60 1.33 -4.21 -0.89
C HIS A 60 1.86 -4.77 0.44
N ASP A 61 2.12 -3.92 1.43
CA ASP A 61 2.87 -4.27 2.65
C ASP A 61 2.01 -4.28 3.93
N LEU A 62 0.67 -4.19 3.80
CA LEU A 62 -0.23 -4.21 4.96
C LEU A 62 -0.03 -5.44 5.84
N GLY A 63 0.23 -6.61 5.25
CA GLY A 63 0.40 -7.89 5.95
C GLY A 63 1.62 -8.01 6.86
N ARG A 64 2.58 -7.06 6.83
CA ARG A 64 3.87 -7.15 7.53
C ARG A 64 3.74 -7.36 9.03
N GLU A 65 2.78 -6.70 9.67
CA GLU A 65 2.58 -6.84 11.12
C GLU A 65 2.10 -8.25 11.51
N TRP A 66 1.36 -8.94 10.63
CA TRP A 66 0.94 -10.33 10.87
C TRP A 66 2.09 -11.31 10.68
N GLU A 67 2.88 -11.16 9.62
CA GLU A 67 4.10 -11.96 9.39
C GLU A 67 5.08 -11.80 10.55
N ARG A 68 5.24 -10.57 11.08
CA ARG A 68 6.08 -10.31 12.26
C ARG A 68 5.61 -11.06 13.50
N ARG A 69 4.29 -11.11 13.75
CA ARG A 69 3.70 -11.81 14.90
C ARG A 69 3.71 -13.32 14.73
N ASN A 70 3.56 -13.81 13.50
CA ASN A 70 3.60 -15.20 13.15
C ASN A 70 4.30 -15.38 11.79
N PRO A 71 5.60 -15.76 11.76
CA PRO A 71 6.37 -15.93 10.54
C PRO A 71 5.86 -17.02 9.58
N SER A 72 4.85 -17.81 9.98
CA SER A 72 4.19 -18.76 9.08
C SER A 72 3.14 -18.08 8.19
N ILE A 73 2.77 -16.82 8.48
CA ILE A 73 1.87 -16.02 7.65
C ILE A 73 2.74 -15.30 6.61
N ASP A 74 2.45 -15.54 5.33
CA ASP A 74 3.02 -14.74 4.24
C ASP A 74 2.37 -13.35 4.21
N HIS A 75 3.17 -12.29 4.32
CA HIS A 75 2.65 -10.93 4.32
C HIS A 75 1.98 -10.55 2.99
N ALA A 76 2.41 -11.11 1.84
CA ALA A 76 1.86 -10.72 0.55
C ALA A 76 0.45 -11.28 0.39
N GLU A 77 0.22 -12.54 0.74
CA GLU A 77 -1.11 -13.14 0.81
C GLU A 77 -2.00 -12.39 1.82
N LYS A 78 -1.44 -12.04 2.99
CA LYS A 78 -2.19 -11.30 4.00
C LYS A 78 -2.53 -9.87 3.55
N SER A 79 -1.63 -9.20 2.84
CA SER A 79 -1.90 -7.89 2.24
C SER A 79 -3.05 -7.94 1.24
N VAL A 80 -3.15 -9.00 0.42
CA VAL A 80 -4.29 -9.19 -0.49
C VAL A 80 -5.60 -9.31 0.27
N GLU A 81 -5.65 -10.14 1.32
CA GLU A 81 -6.85 -10.30 2.17
C GLU A 81 -7.33 -8.97 2.76
N LEU A 82 -6.39 -8.13 3.22
CA LEU A 82 -6.70 -6.83 3.80
C LEU A 82 -7.12 -5.81 2.74
N ALA A 83 -6.45 -5.81 1.59
CA ALA A 83 -6.76 -4.93 0.48
C ALA A 83 -8.17 -5.17 -0.09
N GLN A 84 -8.70 -6.40 -0.03
CA GLN A 84 -10.07 -6.72 -0.46
C GLN A 84 -11.17 -6.06 0.40
N GLN A 85 -10.81 -5.54 1.58
CA GLN A 85 -11.75 -4.87 2.49
C GLN A 85 -11.77 -3.34 2.30
N ILE A 86 -11.00 -2.83 1.34
CA ILE A 86 -10.81 -1.41 1.02
C ILE A 86 -11.47 -1.13 -0.33
#